data_AF-V9KS42-F1
#
_entry.id   AF-V9KS42-F1
#
_cell.length_a   1.000
_cell.length_b   1.000
_cell.length_c   1.000
_cell.angle_alpha   90.00
_cell.angle_beta   90.00
_cell.angle_gamma   90.00
#
_symmetry.space_group_name_H-M   'P 1'
#
loop_
_entity.id
_entity.type
_entity.pdbx_description
1 polymer ?
#
loop_
_entity_poly.entity_id
_entity_poly.type
_entity_poly.pdbx_seq_one_letter_code
_entity_poly.pdbx_strand_id
1 'polypeptide(L)'
;PPLGQRGPGPSSAELKLEALTERLEQEMDAHPKAEYFGTCVKCSKAVHGAHQACQAMGNLYHDACFTCSACSRRLRGKAFYFVNGKVYCEEDFLYSGFQQSADKCFACGHLIMEMILQALGKSYHPGCFRCVECNECLDGVPFTVDTENKIYCIRDYHKVLAPKCAACGQAILPTEGSDETIRVVSMDKDYHVECYQCEECGMELNDEEGHRCFPLDGHLLCHACHLKHIDNGMPSSIYHPKY
;
A
#
# COMPACT_ATOMS: atom_id res chain seq x y z
N PRO A 1 52.74 88.08 14.31
CA PRO A 1 51.48 88.27 13.54
C PRO A 1 50.92 86.94 12.99
N PRO A 2 49.63 86.64 13.14
CA PRO A 2 48.96 86.53 14.43
C PRO A 2 48.26 85.17 14.66
N LEU A 3 48.21 84.81 15.95
CA LEU A 3 47.05 84.35 16.73
C LEU A 3 46.36 83.02 16.36
N GLY A 4 46.69 82.00 17.17
CA GLY A 4 45.76 80.93 17.49
C GLY A 4 44.52 81.50 18.17
N GLN A 5 43.36 81.37 17.52
CA GLN A 5 42.07 81.68 18.10
C GLN A 5 41.49 80.38 18.65
N ARG A 6 41.47 80.26 19.98
CA ARG A 6 40.53 79.37 20.65
C ARG A 6 39.14 79.97 20.43
N GLY A 7 38.32 79.26 19.66
CA GLY A 7 36.92 79.66 19.45
C GLY A 7 36.19 79.80 20.78
N PRO A 8 35.13 80.63 20.85
CA PRO A 8 34.32 80.76 22.05
C PRO A 8 33.82 79.38 22.47
N GLY A 9 34.03 79.04 23.74
CA GLY A 9 33.49 77.81 24.32
C GLY A 9 31.96 77.79 24.23
N PRO A 10 31.34 76.59 24.26
CA PRO A 10 29.92 76.44 24.03
C PRO A 10 29.11 77.31 25.00
N SER A 11 28.12 78.01 24.45
CA SER A 11 27.21 78.86 25.20
C SER A 11 26.37 78.02 26.18
N SER A 12 25.80 78.68 27.19
CA SER A 12 24.89 78.02 28.14
C SER A 12 23.67 77.38 27.46
N ALA A 13 23.29 77.86 26.27
CA ALA A 13 22.23 77.27 25.47
C ALA A 13 22.69 75.99 24.75
N GLU A 14 23.91 75.97 24.22
CA GLU A 14 24.51 74.78 23.59
C GLU A 14 24.72 73.66 24.60
N LEU A 15 25.22 73.96 25.80
CA LEU A 15 25.37 72.98 26.89
C LEU A 15 24.03 72.39 27.34
N LYS A 16 22.96 73.19 27.32
CA LYS A 16 21.60 72.71 27.63
C LYS A 16 21.05 71.86 26.49
N LEU A 17 21.33 72.22 25.25
CA LEU A 17 20.90 71.45 24.08
C LEU A 17 21.62 70.09 24.02
N GLU A 18 22.92 70.07 24.28
CA GLU A 18 23.72 68.84 24.43
C GLU A 18 23.16 67.98 25.57
N ALA A 19 22.94 68.54 26.76
CA ALA A 19 22.36 67.80 27.88
C ALA A 19 20.94 67.27 27.63
N LEU A 20 20.12 68.00 26.84
CA LEU A 20 18.79 67.52 26.43
C LEU A 20 18.90 66.40 25.39
N THR A 21 19.85 66.52 24.46
CA THR A 21 20.11 65.50 23.43
C THR A 21 20.61 64.22 24.08
N GLU A 22 21.57 64.32 25.00
CA GLU A 22 22.15 63.19 25.72
C GLU A 22 21.10 62.47 26.60
N ARG A 23 20.16 63.23 27.19
CA ARG A 23 19.02 62.65 27.92
C ARG A 23 18.05 61.91 27.00
N LEU A 24 17.76 62.46 25.83
CA LEU A 24 16.90 61.79 24.83
C LEU A 24 17.57 60.52 24.29
N GLU A 25 18.88 60.56 24.04
CA GLU A 25 19.69 59.42 23.63
C GLU A 25 19.70 58.33 24.71
N GLN A 26 19.86 58.70 25.99
CA GLN A 26 19.77 57.78 27.12
C GLN A 26 18.36 57.18 27.28
N GLU A 27 17.28 57.94 27.06
CA GLU A 27 15.91 57.41 27.08
C GLU A 27 15.62 56.44 25.92
N MET A 28 16.23 56.67 24.75
CA MET A 28 16.16 55.79 23.58
C MET A 28 16.97 54.51 23.76
N ASP A 29 18.15 54.57 24.40
CA ASP A 29 19.01 53.40 24.64
C ASP A 29 18.51 52.54 25.83
N ALA A 30 17.88 53.17 26.83
CA ALA A 30 17.27 52.47 27.98
C ALA A 30 16.06 51.60 27.60
N HIS A 31 15.50 51.80 26.40
CA HIS A 31 14.46 50.94 25.84
C HIS A 31 14.92 50.43 24.48
N PRO A 32 15.68 49.33 24.40
CA PRO A 32 15.65 48.52 23.21
C PRO A 32 14.21 48.03 23.09
N LYS A 33 13.36 48.77 22.37
CA LYS A 33 12.04 48.29 21.95
C LYS A 33 12.33 47.11 21.07
N ALA A 34 12.48 45.93 21.69
CA ALA A 34 12.50 44.68 20.98
C ALA A 34 11.22 44.70 20.16
N GLU A 35 11.38 44.96 18.85
CA GLU A 35 10.30 45.43 18.01
C GLU A 35 9.11 44.49 18.19
N TYR A 36 7.96 45.08 18.50
CA TYR A 36 6.75 44.31 18.73
C TYR A 36 6.23 43.86 17.37
N PHE A 37 6.39 42.56 17.08
CA PHE A 37 5.96 41.98 15.81
C PHE A 37 4.49 41.56 15.81
N GLY A 38 3.86 41.49 16.99
CA GLY A 38 2.46 41.11 17.17
C GLY A 38 2.25 40.11 18.29
N THR A 39 1.06 39.51 18.33
CA THR A 39 0.66 38.52 19.34
C THR A 39 0.74 37.11 18.78
N CYS A 40 1.37 36.19 19.53
CA CYS A 40 1.40 34.78 19.14
C CYS A 40 0.00 34.15 19.25
N VAL A 41 -0.48 33.53 18.17
CA VAL A 41 -1.80 32.89 18.13
C VAL A 41 -1.91 31.69 19.10
N LYS A 42 -0.80 30.99 19.36
CA LYS A 42 -0.79 29.81 20.24
C LYS A 42 -0.79 30.14 21.73
N CYS A 43 0.01 31.11 22.17
CA CYS A 43 0.18 31.42 23.60
C CYS A 43 -0.40 32.78 24.01
N SER A 44 -0.91 33.56 23.05
CA SER A 44 -1.49 34.90 23.24
C SER A 44 -0.53 35.94 23.84
N LYS A 45 0.78 35.66 23.88
CA LYS A 45 1.81 36.60 24.35
C LYS A 45 2.42 37.37 23.19
N ALA A 46 2.92 38.56 23.50
CA ALA A 46 3.66 39.41 22.56
C ALA A 46 4.92 38.70 22.04
N VAL A 47 5.18 38.84 20.74
CA VAL A 47 6.38 38.37 20.06
C VAL A 47 7.31 39.56 19.88
N HIS A 48 8.49 39.48 20.49
CA HIS A 48 9.49 40.54 20.48
C HIS A 48 10.72 40.08 19.70
N GLY A 49 11.14 40.87 18.70
CA GLY A 49 12.32 40.59 17.89
C GLY A 49 12.10 39.60 16.74
N ALA A 50 12.70 39.89 15.58
CA ALA A 50 12.50 39.16 14.33
C ALA A 50 12.92 37.67 14.43
N HIS A 51 13.95 37.35 15.22
CA HIS A 51 14.46 35.98 15.35
C HIS A 51 13.51 35.02 16.10
N GLN A 52 12.61 35.56 16.91
CA GLN A 52 11.63 34.80 17.69
C GLN A 52 10.27 34.72 17.00
N ALA A 53 10.07 35.46 15.91
CA ALA A 53 8.84 35.50 15.14
C ALA A 53 8.84 34.46 14.01
N CYS A 54 7.75 33.70 13.92
CA CYS A 54 7.46 32.81 12.81
C CYS A 54 6.07 33.15 12.27
N GLN A 55 6.00 33.61 11.02
CA GLN A 55 4.74 33.87 10.35
C GLN A 55 4.38 32.68 9.46
N ALA A 56 3.19 32.12 9.63
CA ALA A 56 2.71 30.98 8.88
C ALA A 56 1.20 31.12 8.63
N MET A 57 0.77 31.01 7.37
CA MET A 57 -0.64 31.11 6.97
C MET A 57 -1.35 32.36 7.52
N GLY A 58 -0.67 33.51 7.48
CA GLY A 58 -1.19 34.78 8.01
C GLY A 58 -1.21 34.92 9.54
N ASN A 59 -0.79 33.88 10.28
CA ASN A 59 -0.75 33.86 11.73
C ASN A 59 0.69 34.03 12.26
N LEU A 60 0.83 34.72 13.39
CA LEU A 60 2.11 34.92 14.06
C LEU A 60 2.30 33.93 15.21
N TYR A 61 3.48 33.34 15.29
CA TYR A 61 3.88 32.41 16.34
C TYR A 61 5.26 32.78 16.89
N HIS A 62 5.53 32.44 18.15
CA HIS A 62 6.93 32.29 18.55
C HIS A 62 7.55 31.09 17.84
N ASP A 63 8.85 31.14 17.55
CA ASP A 63 9.63 29.99 17.06
C ASP A 63 9.40 28.72 17.90
N ALA A 64 9.40 28.88 19.22
CA ALA A 64 9.13 27.80 20.16
C ALA A 64 7.65 27.37 20.20
N CYS A 65 6.73 28.26 19.79
CA CYS A 65 5.29 27.97 19.76
C CYS A 65 4.85 27.33 18.44
N PHE A 66 5.61 27.49 17.36
CA PHE A 66 5.30 26.88 16.07
C PHE A 66 5.64 25.38 16.06
N THR A 67 4.79 24.60 16.73
CA THR A 67 4.96 23.17 16.91
C THR A 67 3.68 22.41 16.56
N CYS A 68 3.83 21.17 16.13
CA CYS A 68 2.71 20.27 15.84
C CYS A 68 1.78 20.12 17.06
N SER A 69 0.47 20.13 16.83
CA SER A 69 -0.54 20.02 17.88
C SER A 69 -0.68 18.59 18.43
N ALA A 70 -0.19 17.58 17.69
CA ALA A 70 -0.18 16.17 18.10
C ALA A 70 1.14 15.79 18.78
N CYS A 71 2.28 15.85 18.09
CA CYS A 71 3.57 15.44 18.66
C CYS A 71 4.40 16.57 19.32
N SER A 72 3.95 17.83 19.27
CA SER A 72 4.70 18.99 19.80
C SER A 72 6.08 19.24 19.18
N ARG A 73 6.43 18.61 18.04
CA ARG A 73 7.68 18.90 17.32
C ARG A 73 7.64 20.28 16.67
N ARG A 74 8.77 21.00 16.70
CA ARG A 74 8.96 22.28 15.99
C ARG A 74 8.86 22.11 14.48
N LEU A 75 8.09 22.99 13.84
CA LEU A 75 7.75 22.95 12.42
C LEU A 75 8.51 23.98 11.57
N ARG A 76 9.37 24.81 12.18
CA ARG A 76 10.15 25.83 11.45
C ARG A 76 11.02 25.17 10.38
N GLY A 77 10.86 25.61 9.13
CA GLY A 77 11.60 25.08 7.98
C GLY A 77 11.18 23.68 7.53
N LYS A 78 10.08 23.13 8.06
CA LYS A 78 9.52 21.84 7.67
C LYS A 78 8.15 22.02 7.00
N ALA A 79 7.75 21.04 6.20
CA ALA A 79 6.38 20.96 5.71
C ALA A 79 5.39 20.81 6.89
N PHE A 80 4.29 21.54 6.82
CA PHE A 80 3.24 21.52 7.84
C PHE A 80 1.87 21.73 7.19
N TYR A 81 0.84 21.31 7.93
CA TYR A 81 -0.55 21.39 7.50
C TYR A 81 -1.38 22.13 8.55
N PHE A 82 -2.27 23.01 8.12
CA PHE A 82 -3.18 23.77 8.99
C PHE A 82 -4.60 23.25 8.81
N VAL A 83 -5.15 22.59 9.83
CA VAL A 83 -6.48 21.97 9.81
C VAL A 83 -7.25 22.32 11.07
N ASN A 84 -8.47 22.83 10.92
CA ASN A 84 -9.37 23.21 12.02
C ASN A 84 -8.71 24.14 13.05
N GLY A 85 -7.93 25.12 12.60
CA GLY A 85 -7.26 26.07 13.51
C GLY A 85 -6.00 25.55 14.18
N LYS A 86 -5.57 24.31 13.86
CA LYS A 86 -4.41 23.65 14.46
C LYS A 86 -3.36 23.33 13.39
N VAL A 87 -2.09 23.44 13.78
CA VAL A 87 -0.95 23.06 12.91
C VAL A 87 -0.49 21.65 13.22
N TYR A 88 -0.19 20.87 12.18
CA TYR A 88 0.32 19.51 12.26
C TYR A 88 1.59 19.37 11.42
N CYS A 89 2.55 18.55 11.84
CA CYS A 89 3.62 18.11 10.94
C CYS A 89 3.03 17.23 9.84
N GLU A 90 3.74 17.12 8.72
CA GLU A 90 3.42 16.17 7.65
C GLU A 90 3.19 14.75 8.18
N GLU A 91 4.06 14.26 9.07
CA GLU A 91 3.88 12.97 9.74
C GLU A 91 2.55 12.90 10.52
N ASP A 92 2.27 13.76 11.49
CA ASP A 92 1.02 13.61 12.24
C ASP A 92 -0.21 13.89 11.35
N PHE A 93 -0.10 14.79 10.38
CA PHE A 93 -1.19 15.09 9.46
C PHE A 93 -1.57 13.86 8.62
N LEU A 94 -0.58 13.14 8.09
CA LEU A 94 -0.81 11.94 7.29
C LEU A 94 -1.09 10.70 8.16
N TYR A 95 -0.48 10.57 9.34
CA TYR A 95 -0.45 9.33 10.12
C TYR A 95 -1.45 9.29 11.30
N SER A 96 -1.87 10.43 11.87
CA SER A 96 -2.68 10.46 13.12
C SER A 96 -4.21 10.44 12.91
N GLY A 97 -4.67 10.04 11.73
CA GLY A 97 -6.09 9.75 11.48
C GLY A 97 -6.93 10.91 10.94
N PHE A 98 -6.30 11.99 10.43
CA PHE A 98 -7.00 12.98 9.60
C PHE A 98 -7.34 12.44 8.20
N GLN A 99 -6.59 11.43 7.73
CA GLN A 99 -7.00 10.58 6.61
C GLN A 99 -7.75 9.35 7.15
N GLN A 100 -9.06 9.46 7.32
CA GLN A 100 -9.95 8.30 7.53
C GLN A 100 -9.92 7.31 6.35
N SER A 101 -9.27 7.67 5.24
CA SER A 101 -9.18 6.93 3.99
C SER A 101 -7.80 6.36 3.68
N ALA A 102 -6.86 6.32 4.64
CA ALA A 102 -5.55 5.71 4.40
C ALA A 102 -5.70 4.18 4.30
N ASP A 103 -5.44 3.64 3.12
CA ASP A 103 -5.48 2.21 2.83
C ASP A 103 -4.52 1.43 3.75
N LYS A 104 -5.03 0.38 4.39
CA LYS A 104 -4.21 -0.54 5.19
C LYS A 104 -3.75 -1.68 4.30
N CYS A 105 -2.47 -2.02 4.40
CA CYS A 105 -1.93 -3.19 3.74
C CYS A 105 -2.56 -4.45 4.31
N PHE A 106 -3.18 -5.25 3.45
CA PHE A 106 -3.82 -6.49 3.87
C PHE A 106 -2.81 -7.53 4.39
N ALA A 107 -1.57 -7.51 3.88
CA ALA A 107 -0.53 -8.46 4.27
C ALA A 107 0.11 -8.16 5.63
N CYS A 108 0.44 -6.89 5.94
CA CYS A 108 1.12 -6.54 7.19
C CYS A 108 0.26 -5.77 8.19
N GLY A 109 -0.93 -5.31 7.79
CA GLY A 109 -1.85 -4.53 8.62
C GLY A 109 -1.45 -3.07 8.82
N HIS A 110 -0.27 -2.64 8.35
CA HIS A 110 0.19 -1.25 8.46
C HIS A 110 -0.39 -0.38 7.35
N LEU A 111 -0.48 0.93 7.64
CA LEU A 111 -0.94 1.93 6.67
C LEU A 111 0.00 1.99 5.46
N ILE A 112 -0.57 2.07 4.26
CA ILE A 112 0.18 2.28 3.02
C ILE A 112 0.33 3.78 2.81
N MET A 113 1.57 4.21 2.76
CA MET A 113 1.95 5.63 2.83
C MET A 113 2.44 6.17 1.49
N GLU A 114 2.72 5.26 0.57
CA GLU A 114 3.35 5.50 -0.73
C GLU A 114 2.47 4.90 -1.84
N MET A 115 3.08 4.33 -2.88
CA MET A 115 2.37 3.66 -3.97
C MET A 115 1.54 2.48 -3.43
N ILE A 116 0.24 2.50 -3.73
CA ILE A 116 -0.69 1.42 -3.36
C ILE A 116 -0.73 0.44 -4.52
N LEU A 117 -0.44 -0.83 -4.25
CA LEU A 117 -0.80 -1.90 -5.17
C LEU A 117 -2.18 -2.40 -4.79
N GLN A 118 -3.10 -2.32 -5.74
CA GLN A 118 -4.48 -2.73 -5.55
C GLN A 118 -4.73 -4.01 -6.35
N ALA A 119 -5.01 -5.10 -5.63
CA ALA A 119 -5.20 -6.43 -6.19
C ALA A 119 -6.36 -7.12 -5.49
N LEU A 120 -7.29 -7.69 -6.25
CA LEU A 120 -8.49 -8.39 -5.73
C LEU A 120 -9.33 -7.53 -4.76
N GLY A 121 -9.40 -6.22 -5.01
CA GLY A 121 -10.10 -5.26 -4.14
C GLY A 121 -9.42 -5.00 -2.79
N LYS A 122 -8.18 -5.48 -2.60
CA LYS A 122 -7.37 -5.27 -1.40
C LYS A 122 -6.13 -4.43 -1.72
N SER A 123 -5.65 -3.72 -0.71
CA SER A 123 -4.50 -2.81 -0.84
C SER A 123 -3.26 -3.45 -0.21
N TYR A 124 -2.11 -3.34 -0.88
CA TYR A 124 -0.83 -3.90 -0.44
C TYR A 124 0.31 -2.90 -0.63
N HIS A 125 1.35 -3.00 0.21
CA HIS A 125 2.62 -2.33 -0.08
C HIS A 125 3.32 -3.00 -1.28
N PRO A 126 4.07 -2.26 -2.10
CA PRO A 126 4.90 -2.84 -3.17
C PRO A 126 5.89 -3.89 -2.65
N GLY A 127 6.38 -3.70 -1.43
CA GLY A 127 7.24 -4.66 -0.74
C GLY A 127 6.51 -5.86 -0.12
N CYS A 128 5.20 -5.79 0.10
CA CYS A 128 4.41 -6.88 0.67
C CYS A 128 3.68 -7.73 -0.40
N PHE A 129 3.56 -7.21 -1.63
CA PHE A 129 2.94 -7.92 -2.74
C PHE A 129 3.95 -8.87 -3.42
N ARG A 130 4.27 -9.96 -2.73
CA ARG A 130 5.29 -10.92 -3.13
C ARG A 130 4.77 -12.34 -3.06
N CYS A 131 5.35 -13.22 -3.88
CA CYS A 131 5.05 -14.65 -3.82
C CYS A 131 5.58 -15.25 -2.52
N VAL A 132 4.77 -16.03 -1.81
CA VAL A 132 5.20 -16.67 -0.55
C VAL A 132 6.31 -17.72 -0.73
N GLU A 133 6.43 -18.32 -1.93
CA GLU A 133 7.42 -19.36 -2.23
C GLU A 133 8.78 -18.79 -2.68
N CYS A 134 8.77 -17.88 -3.67
CA CYS A 134 10.02 -17.30 -4.21
C CYS A 134 10.34 -15.90 -3.72
N ASN A 135 9.43 -15.25 -2.99
CA ASN A 135 9.57 -13.88 -2.46
C ASN A 135 9.79 -12.78 -3.52
N GLU A 136 9.56 -13.09 -4.79
CA GLU A 136 9.61 -12.13 -5.90
C GLU A 136 8.43 -11.16 -5.84
N CYS A 137 8.67 -9.90 -6.21
CA CYS A 137 7.60 -8.91 -6.40
C CYS A 137 6.69 -9.35 -7.56
N LEU A 138 5.38 -9.29 -7.32
CA LEU A 138 4.38 -9.65 -8.33
C LEU A 138 3.76 -8.42 -9.02
N ASP A 139 4.41 -7.26 -8.90
CA ASP A 139 3.97 -6.03 -9.56
C ASP A 139 4.09 -6.17 -11.09
N GLY A 140 2.96 -6.03 -11.80
CA GLY A 140 2.87 -6.25 -13.25
C GLY A 140 3.06 -7.71 -13.70
N VAL A 141 3.15 -8.66 -12.77
CA VAL A 141 3.31 -10.10 -13.06
C VAL A 141 2.00 -10.80 -12.72
N PRO A 142 1.52 -11.73 -13.56
CA PRO A 142 0.30 -12.47 -13.24
C PRO A 142 0.52 -13.36 -12.01
N PHE A 143 -0.46 -13.35 -11.12
CA PHE A 143 -0.40 -13.99 -9.80
C PHE A 143 -1.74 -14.63 -9.45
N THR A 144 -1.75 -15.48 -8.44
CA THR A 144 -2.96 -16.10 -7.90
C THR A 144 -2.92 -16.18 -6.38
N VAL A 145 -4.05 -16.46 -5.76
CA VAL A 145 -4.19 -16.58 -4.31
C VAL A 145 -4.84 -17.89 -3.94
N ASP A 146 -4.40 -18.50 -2.85
CA ASP A 146 -5.03 -19.71 -2.31
C ASP A 146 -6.26 -19.41 -1.43
N THR A 147 -6.89 -20.47 -0.91
CA THR A 147 -8.03 -20.39 0.01
C THR A 147 -7.70 -19.72 1.34
N GLU A 148 -6.42 -19.59 1.70
CA GLU A 148 -5.93 -18.91 2.90
C GLU A 148 -5.51 -17.45 2.63
N ASN A 149 -5.70 -16.93 1.41
CA ASN A 149 -5.25 -15.62 0.92
C ASN A 149 -3.71 -15.45 0.81
N LYS A 150 -2.94 -16.54 0.72
CA LYS A 150 -1.52 -16.45 0.42
C LYS A 150 -1.34 -16.20 -1.07
N ILE A 151 -0.43 -15.28 -1.40
CA ILE A 151 -0.19 -14.84 -2.78
C ILE A 151 0.95 -15.66 -3.38
N TYR A 152 0.72 -16.24 -4.55
CA TYR A 152 1.70 -17.03 -5.27
C TYR A 152 1.90 -16.47 -6.67
N CYS A 153 3.12 -16.56 -7.19
CA CYS A 153 3.33 -16.43 -8.62
C CYS A 153 2.70 -17.64 -9.32
N ILE A 154 2.20 -17.48 -10.55
CA ILE A 154 1.61 -18.57 -11.33
C ILE A 154 2.55 -19.79 -11.36
N ARG A 155 3.83 -19.57 -11.63
CA ARG A 155 4.84 -20.64 -11.71
C ARG A 155 4.95 -21.48 -10.44
N ASP A 156 4.96 -20.86 -9.26
CA ASP A 156 5.15 -21.57 -8.00
C ASP A 156 3.83 -22.10 -7.45
N TYR A 157 2.71 -21.41 -7.70
CA TYR A 157 1.38 -21.96 -7.43
C TYR A 157 1.18 -23.31 -8.15
N HIS A 158 1.58 -23.38 -9.42
CA HIS A 158 1.46 -24.59 -10.20
C HIS A 158 2.36 -25.74 -9.75
N LYS A 159 3.51 -25.43 -9.14
CA LYS A 159 4.39 -26.47 -8.59
C LYS A 159 3.81 -27.10 -7.34
N VAL A 160 3.13 -26.32 -6.51
CA VAL A 160 2.77 -26.73 -5.15
C VAL A 160 1.31 -27.13 -5.03
N LEU A 161 0.40 -26.47 -5.76
CA LEU A 161 -1.05 -26.52 -5.50
C LEU A 161 -1.92 -26.75 -6.74
N ALA A 162 -1.37 -26.83 -7.96
CA ALA A 162 -2.20 -27.12 -9.12
C ALA A 162 -2.81 -28.53 -9.06
N PRO A 163 -4.10 -28.67 -9.44
CA PRO A 163 -4.73 -29.98 -9.55
C PRO A 163 -3.93 -30.82 -10.53
N LYS A 164 -3.65 -32.06 -10.16
CA LYS A 164 -2.88 -33.00 -10.97
C LYS A 164 -3.84 -33.83 -11.79
N CYS A 165 -3.58 -33.93 -13.08
CA CYS A 165 -4.32 -34.81 -13.97
C CYS A 165 -4.16 -36.26 -13.51
N ALA A 166 -5.27 -36.96 -13.28
CA ALA A 166 -5.23 -38.35 -12.81
C ALA A 166 -4.68 -39.32 -13.87
N ALA A 167 -4.71 -38.96 -15.16
CA ALA A 167 -4.18 -39.79 -16.24
C ALA A 167 -2.67 -39.62 -16.47
N CYS A 168 -2.16 -38.38 -16.54
CA CYS A 168 -0.74 -38.12 -16.85
C CYS A 168 0.11 -37.70 -15.63
N GLY A 169 -0.53 -37.40 -14.48
CA GLY A 169 0.13 -36.96 -13.25
C GLY A 169 0.69 -35.54 -13.27
N GLN A 170 0.60 -34.83 -14.39
CA GLN A 170 1.06 -33.45 -14.53
C GLN A 170 0.02 -32.45 -14.00
N ALA A 171 0.50 -31.31 -13.52
CA ALA A 171 -0.35 -30.20 -13.12
C ALA A 171 -1.19 -29.67 -14.29
N ILE A 172 -2.47 -29.38 -14.04
CA ILE A 172 -3.36 -28.76 -15.03
C ILE A 172 -3.21 -27.25 -14.90
N LEU A 173 -2.58 -26.66 -15.92
CA LEU A 173 -2.26 -25.24 -15.98
C LEU A 173 -3.23 -24.53 -16.94
N PRO A 174 -3.56 -23.25 -16.72
CA PRO A 174 -4.22 -22.45 -17.73
C PRO A 174 -3.28 -22.29 -18.94
N THR A 175 -3.87 -22.21 -20.13
CA THR A 175 -3.15 -21.95 -21.37
C THR A 175 -2.56 -20.54 -21.39
N GLU A 176 -1.42 -20.35 -22.06
CA GLU A 176 -0.75 -19.05 -22.15
C GLU A 176 -1.68 -17.99 -22.75
N GLY A 177 -2.11 -17.03 -21.92
CA GLY A 177 -3.02 -15.95 -22.29
C GLY A 177 -4.45 -16.10 -21.77
N SER A 178 -4.78 -17.18 -21.06
CA SER A 178 -6.03 -17.37 -20.33
C SER A 178 -5.76 -17.35 -18.81
N ASP A 179 -6.65 -16.73 -18.03
CA ASP A 179 -6.68 -16.87 -16.56
C ASP A 179 -7.51 -18.10 -16.14
N GLU A 180 -8.33 -18.62 -17.05
CA GLU A 180 -9.19 -19.77 -16.80
C GLU A 180 -8.42 -21.07 -17.10
N THR A 181 -8.37 -21.95 -16.09
CA THR A 181 -7.84 -23.31 -16.22
C THR A 181 -8.95 -24.25 -16.66
N ILE A 182 -8.89 -24.74 -17.89
CA ILE A 182 -9.86 -25.70 -18.42
C ILE A 182 -9.46 -27.10 -17.95
N ARG A 183 -10.38 -27.78 -17.27
CA ARG A 183 -10.20 -29.17 -16.82
C ARG A 183 -11.51 -29.93 -16.88
N VAL A 184 -11.42 -31.23 -17.09
CA VAL A 184 -12.57 -32.13 -16.99
C VAL A 184 -12.58 -32.74 -15.60
N VAL A 185 -13.72 -32.64 -14.90
CA VAL A 185 -13.91 -33.26 -13.59
C VAL A 185 -14.80 -34.49 -13.77
N SER A 186 -14.29 -35.66 -13.41
CA SER A 186 -15.03 -36.92 -13.47
C SER A 186 -14.62 -37.82 -12.31
N MET A 187 -15.59 -38.43 -11.63
CA MET A 187 -15.34 -39.29 -10.45
C MET A 187 -14.45 -38.64 -9.37
N ASP A 188 -14.70 -37.36 -9.06
CA ASP A 188 -13.89 -36.57 -8.11
C ASP A 188 -12.39 -36.45 -8.48
N LYS A 189 -12.05 -36.69 -9.75
CA LYS A 189 -10.69 -36.54 -10.30
C LYS A 189 -10.69 -35.48 -11.39
N ASP A 190 -9.58 -34.76 -11.49
CA ASP A 190 -9.35 -33.77 -12.53
C ASP A 190 -8.51 -34.37 -13.67
N TYR A 191 -8.83 -33.97 -14.90
CA TYR A 191 -8.13 -34.39 -16.12
C TYR A 191 -7.89 -33.18 -17.04
N HIS A 192 -6.78 -33.20 -17.79
CA HIS A 192 -6.67 -32.36 -18.98
C HIS A 192 -7.75 -32.78 -19.99
N VAL A 193 -8.22 -31.83 -20.80
CA VAL A 193 -9.20 -32.11 -21.86
C VAL A 193 -8.70 -33.22 -22.80
N GLU A 194 -7.44 -33.15 -23.20
CA GLU A 194 -6.76 -34.15 -24.05
C GLU A 194 -6.51 -35.50 -23.34
N CYS A 195 -6.45 -35.51 -22.01
CA CYS A 195 -6.21 -36.72 -21.22
C CYS A 195 -7.50 -37.43 -20.83
N TYR A 196 -8.66 -36.82 -21.09
CA TYR A 196 -9.96 -37.39 -20.79
C TYR A 196 -10.38 -38.34 -21.90
N GLN A 197 -9.78 -39.52 -21.91
CA GLN A 197 -9.95 -40.53 -22.95
C GLN A 197 -10.31 -41.90 -22.37
N CYS A 198 -10.94 -42.73 -23.17
CA CYS A 198 -11.23 -44.12 -22.83
C CYS A 198 -9.93 -44.89 -22.60
N GLU A 199 -9.80 -45.53 -21.43
CA GLU A 199 -8.59 -46.27 -21.04
C GLU A 199 -8.32 -47.50 -21.93
N GLU A 200 -9.36 -48.05 -22.57
CA GLU A 200 -9.28 -49.26 -23.39
C GLU A 200 -8.98 -48.97 -24.87
N CYS A 201 -9.58 -47.92 -25.44
CA CYS A 201 -9.49 -47.62 -26.87
C CYS A 201 -8.81 -46.29 -27.21
N GLY A 202 -8.52 -45.45 -26.21
CA GLY A 202 -7.89 -44.15 -26.39
C GLY A 202 -8.77 -43.08 -27.03
N MET A 203 -10.08 -43.32 -27.17
CA MET A 203 -11.03 -42.34 -27.71
C MET A 203 -11.24 -41.19 -26.73
N GLU A 204 -11.11 -39.95 -27.20
CA GLU A 204 -11.45 -38.75 -26.41
C GLU A 204 -12.93 -38.78 -26.00
N LEU A 205 -13.16 -38.62 -24.70
CA LEU A 205 -14.51 -38.63 -24.13
C LEU A 205 -15.00 -37.19 -24.00
N ASN A 206 -16.28 -36.96 -24.26
CA ASN A 206 -16.91 -35.64 -24.11
C ASN A 206 -18.43 -35.81 -23.92
N ASP A 207 -19.20 -34.72 -23.91
CA ASP A 207 -20.66 -34.76 -23.72
C ASP A 207 -21.45 -35.15 -25.00
N GLU A 208 -20.79 -35.33 -26.15
CA GLU A 208 -21.42 -35.70 -27.41
C GLU A 208 -21.93 -37.14 -27.42
N GLU A 209 -22.99 -37.39 -28.20
CA GLU A 209 -23.59 -38.72 -28.35
C GLU A 209 -22.58 -39.71 -28.98
N GLY A 210 -22.22 -40.74 -28.22
CA GLY A 210 -21.24 -41.76 -28.62
C GLY A 210 -19.86 -41.62 -27.98
N HIS A 211 -19.51 -40.42 -27.51
CA HIS A 211 -18.23 -40.12 -26.84
C HIS A 211 -18.39 -39.92 -25.32
N ARG A 212 -19.61 -40.10 -24.79
CA ARG A 212 -19.85 -40.01 -23.34
C ARG A 212 -19.04 -41.03 -22.57
N CYS A 213 -18.61 -40.61 -21.39
CA CYS A 213 -17.96 -41.50 -20.43
C CYS A 213 -19.00 -42.41 -19.74
N PHE A 214 -18.60 -43.66 -19.54
CA PHE A 214 -19.35 -44.67 -18.79
C PHE A 214 -18.41 -45.26 -17.72
N PRO A 215 -18.28 -44.58 -16.57
CA PRO A 215 -17.35 -44.99 -15.53
C PRO A 215 -17.74 -46.37 -14.97
N LEU A 216 -16.75 -47.27 -14.85
CA LEU A 216 -16.91 -48.60 -14.26
C LEU A 216 -15.70 -48.90 -13.37
N ASP A 217 -15.93 -49.18 -12.08
CA ASP A 217 -14.89 -49.52 -11.09
C ASP A 217 -13.70 -48.54 -11.01
N GLY A 218 -13.90 -47.27 -11.38
CA GLY A 218 -12.82 -46.27 -11.39
C GLY A 218 -12.16 -46.02 -12.74
N HIS A 219 -12.57 -46.75 -13.79
CA HIS A 219 -12.05 -46.65 -15.15
C HIS A 219 -12.92 -45.78 -16.04
N LEU A 220 -12.28 -44.94 -16.86
CA LEU A 220 -12.94 -44.15 -17.89
C LEU A 220 -13.15 -45.00 -19.14
N LEU A 221 -14.39 -45.41 -19.40
CA LEU A 221 -14.74 -46.22 -20.58
C LEU A 221 -15.69 -45.45 -21.51
N CYS A 222 -15.55 -45.65 -22.81
CA CYS A 222 -16.60 -45.29 -23.77
C CYS A 222 -17.72 -46.32 -23.74
N HIS A 223 -18.89 -45.99 -24.29
CA HIS A 223 -20.06 -46.87 -24.32
C HIS A 223 -19.73 -48.29 -24.86
N ALA A 224 -18.97 -48.36 -25.96
CA ALA A 224 -18.62 -49.64 -26.59
C ALA A 224 -17.69 -50.50 -25.71
N CYS A 225 -16.71 -49.89 -25.05
CA CYS A 225 -15.81 -50.62 -24.15
C CYS A 225 -16.51 -51.01 -22.85
N HIS A 226 -17.40 -50.17 -22.35
CA HIS A 226 -18.22 -50.46 -21.17
C HIS A 226 -19.08 -51.73 -21.37
N LEU A 227 -19.80 -51.83 -22.50
CA LEU A 227 -20.59 -53.02 -22.82
C LEU A 227 -19.74 -54.28 -22.93
N LYS A 228 -18.60 -54.21 -23.62
CA LYS A 228 -17.66 -55.34 -23.71
C LYS A 228 -17.19 -55.81 -22.33
N HIS A 229 -16.94 -54.87 -21.42
CA HIS A 229 -16.47 -55.17 -20.08
C HIS A 229 -17.57 -55.85 -19.22
N ILE A 230 -18.83 -55.45 -19.40
CA ILE A 230 -19.98 -56.11 -18.76
C ILE A 230 -20.22 -57.51 -19.32
N ASP A 231 -20.16 -57.67 -20.64
CA ASP A 231 -20.36 -58.98 -21.30
C ASP A 231 -19.25 -59.97 -20.93
N ASN A 232 -18.00 -59.52 -20.82
CA ASN A 232 -16.88 -60.36 -20.36
C ASN A 232 -16.89 -60.63 -18.84
N GLY A 233 -17.60 -59.81 -18.06
CA GLY A 233 -17.75 -59.96 -16.61
C GLY A 233 -18.85 -60.96 -16.20
N MET A 234 -19.68 -61.42 -17.13
CA MET A 234 -20.58 -62.56 -16.88
C MET A 234 -19.84 -63.89 -17.09
N PRO A 235 -19.68 -64.75 -16.07
CA PRO A 235 -19.27 -66.12 -16.32
C PRO A 235 -20.34 -66.78 -17.19
N SER A 236 -19.90 -67.37 -18.30
CA SER A 236 -20.70 -68.15 -19.23
C SER A 236 -21.22 -69.42 -18.54
N SER A 237 -22.23 -69.28 -17.70
CA SER A 237 -22.99 -70.39 -17.11
C SER A 237 -24.36 -69.89 -16.75
N ILE A 238 -25.25 -69.87 -17.74
CA ILE A 238 -26.59 -70.49 -17.72
C ILE A 238 -27.21 -70.11 -19.08
N TYR A 239 -26.87 -70.88 -20.11
CA TYR A 239 -27.76 -71.11 -21.25
C TYR A 239 -27.71 -72.61 -21.52
N HIS A 240 -28.40 -73.37 -20.67
CA HIS A 240 -28.84 -74.71 -21.03
C HIS A 240 -30.14 -74.53 -21.82
N PRO A 241 -30.19 -74.86 -23.12
CA PRO A 241 -31.46 -75.07 -23.78
C PRO A 241 -32.01 -76.40 -23.24
N LYS A 242 -33.07 -76.34 -22.44
CA LYS A 242 -33.93 -77.49 -22.21
C LYS A 242 -35.14 -77.35 -23.12
N TYR A 243 -35.13 -78.20 -24.15
CA TYR A 243 -36.24 -78.72 -24.95
C TYR A 243 -37.16 -77.71 -25.65
#